data_AF-A0AA37T987-F1
#
_entry.id   AF-A0AA37T987-F1
#
_cell.length_a   1.000
_cell.length_b   1.000
_cell.length_c   1.000
_cell.angle_alpha   90.00
_cell.angle_beta   90.00
_cell.angle_gamma   90.00
#
_symmetry.space_group_name_H-M   'P 1'
#
loop_
_entity.id
_entity.type
_entity.pdbx_description
1 polymer ?
#
loop_
_entity_poly.entity_id
_entity_poly.type
_entity_poly.pdbx_seq_one_letter_code
_entity_poly.pdbx_strand_id
1 'polypeptide(L)'
;MQKYLQSSLSLCIALSFSAASTLALATPSMDIDADHDGLIDISTLEQLDWVRNNPNGTSLIDHDGNVLTTGCPETGCFGYELVNDIDFDTNGDGVLNNQDWVFDYEGNGSQQGWKPIPLLSSTFEGNGYSIDNIFISRPDENGVGLITLLTNGEANKSIAVQNLTLSLSSFGISGGSRVGGVAGTVSVLEDGEVMLADVKVEGSIEGQYDVGGLIGRVSNEYADEQRALGLVELRLHRNAYRGSIKAIEYVGGLVGGMRDKGGLSGYGVDFTKNAVSVSIDAVENIGGLLGYSRTYLAQDMIFTNNYGDVNISAIDVAGGLYGYIENIGGGRWEVKKDTVVGVIQGHDTIGGLIAHGHSQLGTEALFEDVKVDAFVFALSIAGGLAANLSAYETGNIVVRDSYAQGNVGAEAIAGGLIGRLSNEGYWGTNVLVDGSFAAARVSGDLMIGGLIGLIPDAGSNEPEPSVTIRNSFSMGSVVGSDQGFESAGGLIGKFESPLYFPSEGIVENSYSVSKMELGELPTYSTVGSFAGEIPASVINRDRNYVAADVNSISSVGSASGASSSLISSALLSEMACPELPNNTSCSSETLFKGWNRFIWNFGDSTQLPGLKIRGKIFRPDLVTGELSVEY
;
A
#
# COMPACT_ATOMS: atom_id res chain seq x y z
N MET A 1 66.66 76.73 -56.24
CA MET A 1 68.12 76.50 -56.41
C MET A 1 68.46 75.27 -55.57
N GLN A 2 68.91 74.18 -56.24
CA GLN A 2 69.48 72.93 -55.72
C GLN A 2 68.60 72.04 -54.80
N LYS A 3 68.54 70.71 -54.93
CA LYS A 3 69.06 69.74 -55.93
C LYS A 3 68.36 68.39 -55.68
N TYR A 4 68.21 67.64 -56.76
CA TYR A 4 67.67 66.27 -56.90
C TYR A 4 68.52 65.18 -56.21
N LEU A 5 67.89 64.04 -55.83
CA LEU A 5 68.00 62.68 -56.44
C LEU A 5 67.25 61.67 -55.51
N GLN A 6 66.12 61.07 -55.94
CA GLN A 6 65.97 59.74 -56.61
C GLN A 6 66.58 58.57 -55.81
N SER A 7 65.87 57.51 -55.45
CA SER A 7 65.21 56.47 -56.28
C SER A 7 64.32 55.57 -55.37
N SER A 8 63.29 54.81 -55.73
CA SER A 8 62.64 54.39 -56.99
C SER A 8 61.45 53.48 -56.62
N LEU A 9 60.33 53.57 -57.37
CA LEU A 9 59.33 52.52 -57.78
C LEU A 9 58.80 51.52 -56.72
N SER A 10 57.52 51.12 -56.67
CA SER A 10 56.36 51.25 -57.56
C SER A 10 55.07 50.88 -56.82
N LEU A 11 54.03 51.67 -57.04
CA LEU A 11 52.59 51.38 -57.17
C LEU A 11 51.99 50.05 -56.65
N CYS A 12 51.01 50.15 -55.74
CA CYS A 12 49.73 49.43 -55.84
C CYS A 12 48.64 50.10 -54.97
N ILE A 13 47.48 50.35 -55.57
CA ILE A 13 46.27 50.94 -54.99
C ILE A 13 45.44 49.82 -54.36
N ALA A 14 44.91 50.02 -53.15
CA ALA A 14 43.67 49.36 -52.71
C ALA A 14 42.98 50.19 -51.63
N LEU A 15 41.67 50.41 -51.82
CA LEU A 15 40.75 51.10 -50.91
C LEU A 15 40.65 50.38 -49.56
N SER A 16 40.70 51.11 -48.45
CA SER A 16 40.32 50.60 -47.13
C SER A 16 38.97 51.17 -46.70
N PHE A 17 37.97 50.29 -46.67
CA PHE A 17 36.64 50.48 -46.10
C PHE A 17 36.71 50.68 -44.57
N SER A 18 35.82 51.52 -44.05
CA SER A 18 35.57 51.78 -42.63
C SER A 18 34.94 50.57 -41.92
N ALA A 19 35.45 50.20 -40.74
CA ALA A 19 34.74 49.36 -39.79
C ALA A 19 34.49 50.17 -38.52
N ALA A 20 33.23 50.57 -38.30
CA ALA A 20 32.74 50.99 -37.00
C ALA A 20 32.64 49.76 -36.11
N SER A 21 33.31 49.78 -34.97
CA SER A 21 33.21 48.75 -33.94
C SER A 21 31.85 48.86 -33.25
N THR A 22 30.91 47.99 -33.62
CA THR A 22 29.74 47.69 -32.81
C THR A 22 30.20 46.82 -31.64
N LEU A 23 30.29 47.39 -30.44
CA LEU A 23 30.20 46.60 -29.21
C LEU A 23 28.79 46.03 -29.16
N ALA A 24 28.64 44.75 -29.50
CA ALA A 24 27.49 43.97 -29.06
C ALA A 24 27.63 43.85 -27.54
N LEU A 25 26.73 44.50 -26.80
CA LEU A 25 26.44 44.10 -25.43
C LEU A 25 25.93 42.66 -25.54
N ALA A 26 26.76 41.69 -25.21
CA ALA A 26 26.26 40.36 -24.86
C ALA A 26 25.28 40.61 -23.71
N THR A 27 24.00 40.37 -23.95
CA THR A 27 23.06 40.10 -22.87
C THR A 27 23.75 39.05 -22.00
N PRO A 28 23.86 39.23 -20.68
CA PRO A 28 24.35 38.14 -19.83
C PRO A 28 23.50 36.94 -20.20
N SER A 29 24.14 35.87 -20.70
CA SER A 29 23.43 34.64 -20.95
C SER A 29 22.79 34.28 -19.62
N MET A 30 21.48 34.14 -19.64
CA MET A 30 20.71 33.83 -18.44
C MET A 30 21.36 32.60 -17.82
N ASP A 31 21.84 32.78 -16.60
CA ASP A 31 22.37 31.71 -15.78
C ASP A 31 21.18 30.85 -15.37
N ILE A 32 21.14 29.60 -15.85
CA ILE A 32 20.01 28.67 -15.65
C ILE A 32 20.28 27.64 -14.55
N ASP A 33 21.42 27.74 -13.88
CA ASP A 33 21.84 26.91 -12.74
C ASP A 33 22.72 27.81 -11.86
N ALA A 34 22.06 28.73 -11.13
CA ALA A 34 22.73 29.85 -10.48
C ALA A 34 23.60 29.40 -9.30
N ASP A 35 23.26 28.28 -8.65
CA ASP A 35 24.02 27.74 -7.52
C ASP A 35 25.03 26.65 -7.93
N HIS A 36 25.01 26.24 -9.21
CA HIS A 36 25.94 25.32 -9.86
C HIS A 36 25.90 23.91 -9.27
N ASP A 37 24.74 23.46 -8.81
CA ASP A 37 24.55 22.11 -8.26
C ASP A 37 24.28 21.04 -9.34
N GLY A 38 24.03 21.48 -10.59
CA GLY A 38 23.77 20.62 -11.73
C GLY A 38 22.28 20.38 -12.01
N LEU A 39 21.37 21.11 -11.37
CA LEU A 39 19.95 21.18 -11.70
C LEU A 39 19.61 22.54 -12.32
N ILE A 40 18.64 22.54 -13.24
CA ILE A 40 18.24 23.77 -13.95
C ILE A 40 17.18 24.50 -13.14
N ASP A 41 17.44 25.76 -12.80
CA ASP A 41 16.54 26.67 -12.08
C ASP A 41 15.24 26.93 -12.85
N ILE A 42 14.11 26.60 -12.22
CA ILE A 42 12.75 26.90 -12.67
C ILE A 42 12.10 27.86 -11.67
N SER A 43 11.82 29.07 -12.14
CA SER A 43 11.31 30.19 -11.33
C SER A 43 9.94 30.71 -11.78
N THR A 44 9.46 30.30 -12.96
CA THR A 44 8.15 30.71 -13.51
C THR A 44 7.42 29.54 -14.17
N LEU A 45 6.11 29.70 -14.36
CA LEU A 45 5.26 28.72 -15.04
C LEU A 45 5.69 28.49 -16.49
N GLU A 46 6.17 29.52 -17.18
CA GLU A 46 6.69 29.41 -18.54
C GLU A 46 7.96 28.55 -18.58
N GLN A 47 8.86 28.70 -17.61
CA GLN A 47 10.04 27.84 -17.51
C GLN A 47 9.66 26.38 -17.19
N LEU A 48 8.66 26.17 -16.34
CA LEU A 48 8.09 24.84 -16.12
C LEU A 48 7.52 24.26 -17.42
N ASP A 49 6.89 25.09 -18.27
CA ASP A 49 6.43 24.67 -19.59
C ASP A 49 7.58 24.28 -20.52
N TRP A 50 8.72 24.95 -20.44
CA TRP A 50 9.90 24.65 -21.25
C TRP A 50 10.57 23.32 -20.90
N VAL A 51 10.34 22.75 -19.71
CA VAL A 51 10.82 21.41 -19.33
C VAL A 51 10.45 20.36 -20.38
N ARG A 52 9.27 20.49 -21.02
CA ARG A 52 8.80 19.57 -22.07
C ARG A 52 9.70 19.52 -23.30
N ASN A 53 10.52 20.55 -23.53
CA ASN A 53 11.38 20.67 -24.70
C ASN A 53 12.71 19.93 -24.53
N ASN A 54 13.11 19.58 -23.30
CA ASN A 54 14.30 18.78 -23.03
C ASN A 54 14.11 17.84 -21.81
N PRO A 55 13.49 16.67 -21.97
CA PRO A 55 13.16 15.78 -20.85
C PRO A 55 14.39 15.25 -20.08
N ASN A 56 15.58 15.32 -20.68
CA ASN A 56 16.84 14.89 -20.07
C ASN A 56 17.47 15.93 -19.12
N GLY A 57 16.93 17.15 -19.05
CA GLY A 57 17.40 18.17 -18.10
C GLY A 57 18.84 18.63 -18.32
N THR A 58 19.33 18.62 -19.57
CA THR A 58 20.71 19.00 -19.92
C THR A 58 20.87 20.46 -20.37
N SER A 59 19.75 21.11 -20.67
CA SER A 59 19.65 22.50 -21.14
C SER A 59 18.21 22.95 -21.06
N LEU A 60 17.95 24.24 -20.87
CA LEU A 60 16.61 24.82 -20.94
C LEU A 60 16.35 25.32 -22.37
N ILE A 61 15.25 24.89 -22.99
CA ILE A 61 14.90 25.27 -24.37
C ILE A 61 13.58 26.01 -24.36
N ASP A 62 13.59 27.31 -24.72
CA ASP A 62 12.37 28.13 -24.76
C ASP A 62 11.50 27.81 -26.00
N HIS A 63 10.32 28.46 -26.08
CA HIS A 63 9.40 28.27 -27.22
C HIS A 63 9.93 28.74 -28.58
N ASP A 64 10.93 29.63 -28.59
CA ASP A 64 11.58 30.08 -29.81
C ASP A 64 12.69 29.10 -30.26
N GLY A 65 12.98 28.08 -29.44
CA GLY A 65 14.02 27.09 -29.67
C GLY A 65 15.41 27.54 -29.26
N ASN A 66 15.54 28.61 -28.48
CA ASN A 66 16.82 29.03 -27.94
C ASN A 66 17.27 28.05 -26.87
N VAL A 67 18.49 27.53 -27.02
CA VAL A 67 19.09 26.58 -26.08
C VAL A 67 19.94 27.35 -25.07
N LEU A 68 19.57 27.24 -23.80
CA LEU A 68 20.25 27.86 -22.68
C LEU A 68 21.02 26.80 -21.90
N THR A 69 22.30 27.07 -21.65
CA THR A 69 23.23 26.14 -20.96
C THR A 69 24.20 26.86 -20.02
N THR A 70 24.09 28.19 -19.86
CA THR A 70 24.95 28.94 -18.94
C THR A 70 24.57 28.59 -17.51
N GLY A 71 25.53 28.35 -16.63
CA GLY A 71 25.30 27.90 -15.25
C GLY A 71 25.69 26.45 -15.05
N CYS A 72 25.24 25.58 -15.97
CA CYS A 72 25.51 24.15 -15.87
C CYS A 72 27.00 23.82 -15.68
N PRO A 73 27.35 22.90 -14.77
CA PRO A 73 28.73 22.50 -14.52
C PRO A 73 29.34 21.82 -15.75
N GLU A 74 30.67 21.63 -15.75
CA GLU A 74 31.37 20.92 -16.85
C GLU A 74 30.85 19.50 -17.07
N THR A 75 30.30 18.86 -16.04
CA THR A 75 29.66 17.54 -16.10
C THR A 75 28.28 17.57 -16.79
N GLY A 76 27.74 18.76 -17.04
CA GLY A 76 26.39 19.00 -17.52
C GLY A 76 25.35 19.00 -16.39
N CYS A 77 24.25 19.69 -16.62
CA CYS A 77 23.06 19.56 -15.79
C CYS A 77 22.35 18.22 -16.05
N PHE A 78 21.65 17.70 -15.04
CA PHE A 78 20.82 16.51 -15.14
C PHE A 78 19.54 16.67 -14.31
N GLY A 79 18.68 17.58 -14.76
CA GLY A 79 17.37 17.78 -14.15
C GLY A 79 17.02 19.24 -13.98
N TYR A 80 15.99 19.45 -13.17
CA TYR A 80 15.38 20.74 -12.91
C TYR A 80 15.15 20.90 -11.42
N GLU A 81 15.21 22.13 -10.94
CA GLU A 81 14.87 22.46 -9.57
C GLU A 81 13.98 23.71 -9.49
N LEU A 82 13.06 23.74 -8.53
CA LEU A 82 12.28 24.93 -8.24
C LEU A 82 13.09 25.89 -7.37
N VAL A 83 13.05 27.18 -7.72
CA VAL A 83 13.58 28.26 -6.89
C VAL A 83 12.52 29.22 -6.36
N ASN A 84 11.26 29.02 -6.76
CA ASN A 84 10.08 29.72 -6.27
C ASN A 84 8.85 28.80 -6.37
N ASP A 85 7.79 29.13 -5.64
CA ASP A 85 6.46 28.57 -5.88
C ASP A 85 5.98 28.93 -7.30
N ILE A 86 5.31 27.99 -7.96
CA ILE A 86 4.74 28.16 -9.29
C ILE A 86 3.22 28.15 -9.19
N ASP A 87 2.56 29.24 -9.63
CA ASP A 87 1.10 29.34 -9.62
C ASP A 87 0.54 29.31 -11.05
N PHE A 88 -0.47 28.47 -11.27
CA PHE A 88 -1.21 28.38 -12.54
C PHE A 88 -2.25 29.50 -12.70
N ASP A 89 -2.56 30.27 -11.65
CA ASP A 89 -3.21 31.58 -11.77
C ASP A 89 -2.19 32.61 -12.27
N THR A 90 -2.07 32.70 -13.59
CA THR A 90 -1.05 33.48 -14.29
C THR A 90 -1.24 34.99 -14.21
N ASN A 91 -2.43 35.45 -13.83
CA ASN A 91 -2.72 36.87 -13.67
C ASN A 91 -2.79 37.30 -12.19
N GLY A 92 -2.83 36.34 -11.26
CA GLY A 92 -2.79 36.54 -9.81
C GLY A 92 -4.05 37.18 -9.23
N ASP A 93 -5.20 37.01 -9.87
CA ASP A 93 -6.49 37.56 -9.42
C ASP A 93 -7.22 36.67 -8.39
N GLY A 94 -6.65 35.50 -8.10
CA GLY A 94 -7.15 34.49 -7.18
C GLY A 94 -8.17 33.53 -7.82
N VAL A 95 -8.34 33.56 -9.15
CA VAL A 95 -9.35 32.78 -9.86
C VAL A 95 -8.76 32.18 -11.13
N LEU A 96 -8.45 30.88 -11.11
CA LEU A 96 -8.09 30.15 -12.31
C LEU A 96 -9.24 30.12 -13.34
N ASN A 97 -9.09 30.83 -14.46
CA ASN A 97 -10.12 30.96 -15.49
C ASN A 97 -9.55 31.25 -16.89
N ASN A 98 -10.40 31.64 -17.85
CA ASN A 98 -9.99 31.90 -19.25
C ASN A 98 -9.08 33.13 -19.47
N GLN A 99 -8.81 33.91 -18.42
CA GLN A 99 -7.79 34.95 -18.40
C GLN A 99 -6.40 34.36 -18.12
N ASP A 100 -6.33 33.10 -17.72
CA ASP A 100 -5.08 32.35 -17.57
C ASP A 100 -4.78 31.52 -18.80
N TRP A 101 -3.59 31.68 -19.36
CA TRP A 101 -3.24 31.02 -20.61
C TRP A 101 -3.19 29.49 -20.48
N VAL A 102 -2.87 28.98 -19.28
CA VAL A 102 -2.86 27.54 -18.98
C VAL A 102 -4.25 26.94 -18.84
N PHE A 103 -5.30 27.73 -18.62
CA PHE A 103 -6.66 27.22 -18.49
C PHE A 103 -7.20 26.64 -19.81
N ASP A 104 -6.76 27.22 -20.94
CA ASP A 104 -6.97 26.71 -22.29
C ASP A 104 -5.62 26.69 -23.00
N TYR A 105 -4.72 25.80 -22.55
CA TYR A 105 -3.34 25.70 -23.05
C TYR A 105 -3.26 25.66 -24.59
N GLU A 106 -4.20 24.97 -25.23
CA GLU A 106 -4.28 24.86 -26.70
C GLU A 106 -4.80 26.13 -27.41
N GLY A 107 -5.42 27.07 -26.69
CA GLY A 107 -6.02 28.29 -27.25
C GLY A 107 -7.15 28.03 -28.24
N ASN A 108 -7.79 26.86 -28.17
CA ASN A 108 -8.82 26.41 -29.12
C ASN A 108 -10.25 26.44 -28.52
N GLY A 109 -10.39 26.92 -27.29
CA GLY A 109 -11.65 27.00 -26.54
C GLY A 109 -12.05 25.71 -25.84
N SER A 110 -11.18 24.69 -25.81
CA SER A 110 -11.46 23.39 -25.18
C SER A 110 -11.38 23.45 -23.65
N GLN A 111 -10.62 24.40 -23.10
CA GLN A 111 -10.47 24.62 -21.65
C GLN A 111 -10.04 23.34 -20.93
N GLN A 112 -9.10 22.60 -21.52
CA GLN A 112 -8.60 21.33 -20.98
C GLN A 112 -7.51 21.51 -19.91
N GLY A 113 -7.22 22.76 -19.53
CA GLY A 113 -6.16 23.07 -18.59
C GLY A 113 -4.77 22.75 -19.14
N TRP A 114 -3.87 22.43 -18.23
CA TRP A 114 -2.48 22.09 -18.53
C TRP A 114 -2.37 20.93 -19.53
N LYS A 115 -1.40 21.05 -20.44
CA LYS A 115 -0.97 19.94 -21.27
C LYS A 115 0.15 19.20 -20.56
N PRO A 116 -0.04 17.92 -20.17
CA PRO A 116 0.99 17.12 -19.50
C PRO A 116 2.35 17.21 -20.20
N ILE A 117 3.43 17.22 -19.40
CA ILE A 117 4.79 17.07 -19.92
C ILE A 117 4.91 15.64 -20.48
N PRO A 118 5.17 15.45 -21.78
CA PRO A 118 5.05 14.12 -22.40
C PRO A 118 5.99 13.07 -21.81
N LEU A 119 7.19 13.50 -21.40
CA LEU A 119 8.25 12.65 -20.87
C LEU A 119 9.11 13.47 -19.91
N LEU A 120 9.55 12.85 -18.82
CA LEU A 120 10.66 13.35 -18.01
C LEU A 120 11.62 12.19 -17.72
N SER A 121 12.90 12.41 -18.01
CA SER A 121 13.98 11.41 -17.88
C SER A 121 15.19 11.90 -17.09
N SER A 122 14.93 12.83 -16.16
CA SER A 122 15.91 13.49 -15.30
C SER A 122 15.29 13.79 -13.94
N THR A 123 16.11 14.28 -13.00
CA THR A 123 15.67 14.64 -11.65
C THR A 123 14.80 15.90 -11.66
N PHE A 124 13.79 15.94 -10.80
CA PHE A 124 12.99 17.13 -10.51
C PHE A 124 12.98 17.39 -8.99
N GLU A 125 13.67 18.45 -8.58
CA GLU A 125 13.79 18.88 -7.19
C GLU A 125 12.83 20.03 -6.90
N GLY A 126 11.92 19.84 -5.94
CA GLY A 126 10.98 20.88 -5.55
C GLY A 126 11.56 21.88 -4.55
N ASN A 127 12.67 21.56 -3.86
CA ASN A 127 13.29 22.40 -2.82
C ASN A 127 12.32 22.85 -1.70
N GLY A 128 11.20 22.16 -1.53
CA GLY A 128 10.12 22.49 -0.60
C GLY A 128 9.09 23.50 -1.14
N TYR A 129 9.22 23.96 -2.40
CA TYR A 129 8.27 24.84 -3.06
C TYR A 129 7.02 24.09 -3.54
N SER A 130 5.97 24.84 -3.86
CA SER A 130 4.71 24.34 -4.39
C SER A 130 4.53 24.62 -5.89
N ILE A 131 3.74 23.76 -6.53
CA ILE A 131 3.07 24.04 -7.79
C ILE A 131 1.57 24.05 -7.50
N ASP A 132 0.96 25.23 -7.62
CA ASP A 132 -0.39 25.51 -7.16
C ASP A 132 -1.39 25.70 -8.32
N ASN A 133 -2.67 25.51 -8.00
CA ASN A 133 -3.80 25.67 -8.92
C ASN A 133 -3.75 24.80 -10.17
N ILE A 134 -3.18 23.59 -10.08
CA ILE A 134 -3.10 22.68 -11.22
C ILE A 134 -4.51 22.26 -11.67
N PHE A 135 -4.78 22.37 -12.98
CA PHE A 135 -6.00 21.90 -13.62
C PHE A 135 -5.65 21.11 -14.88
N ILE A 136 -6.14 19.88 -15.00
CA ILE A 136 -6.04 19.06 -16.21
C ILE A 136 -7.39 18.37 -16.46
N SER A 137 -8.00 18.58 -17.62
CA SER A 137 -9.27 17.94 -17.97
C SER A 137 -9.21 17.24 -19.32
N ARG A 138 -8.75 15.98 -19.30
CA ARG A 138 -8.51 15.15 -20.48
C ARG A 138 -9.14 13.75 -20.33
N PRO A 139 -10.46 13.64 -20.07
CA PRO A 139 -11.13 12.39 -19.69
C PRO A 139 -11.01 11.26 -20.72
N ASP A 140 -10.73 11.59 -21.99
CA ASP A 140 -10.56 10.62 -23.08
C ASP A 140 -9.08 10.28 -23.37
N GLU A 141 -8.12 10.90 -22.68
CA GLU A 141 -6.70 10.68 -22.85
C GLU A 141 -6.11 9.79 -21.76
N ASN A 142 -5.05 9.05 -22.08
CA ASN A 142 -4.35 8.22 -21.12
C ASN A 142 -3.00 8.83 -20.73
N GLY A 143 -2.48 8.46 -19.56
CA GLY A 143 -1.19 8.98 -19.09
C GLY A 143 -1.32 10.45 -18.68
N VAL A 144 -2.33 10.73 -17.85
CA VAL A 144 -2.68 12.08 -17.42
C VAL A 144 -2.07 12.35 -16.04
N GLY A 145 -1.37 13.46 -15.93
CA GLY A 145 -0.75 13.98 -14.72
C GLY A 145 0.07 15.22 -15.07
N LEU A 146 0.81 15.80 -14.12
CA LEU A 146 1.78 16.85 -14.46
C LEU A 146 2.73 16.36 -15.56
N ILE A 147 3.14 15.10 -15.45
CA ILE A 147 3.98 14.36 -16.40
C ILE A 147 3.20 13.14 -16.92
N THR A 148 3.26 12.88 -18.23
CA THR A 148 2.66 11.67 -18.83
C THR A 148 3.48 10.42 -18.50
N LEU A 149 4.80 10.49 -18.74
CA LEU A 149 5.73 9.38 -18.51
C LEU A 149 6.97 9.87 -17.75
N LEU A 150 7.18 9.33 -16.56
CA LEU A 150 8.41 9.49 -15.78
C LEU A 150 9.26 8.22 -15.91
N THR A 151 10.54 8.35 -16.26
CA THR A 151 11.42 7.20 -16.46
C THR A 151 12.87 7.55 -16.21
N ASN A 152 13.72 6.59 -15.85
CA ASN A 152 15.17 6.82 -15.80
C ASN A 152 15.83 6.96 -17.19
N GLY A 153 15.07 6.74 -18.28
CA GLY A 153 15.44 7.06 -19.66
C GLY A 153 16.45 6.10 -20.30
N GLU A 154 17.45 5.64 -19.54
CA GLU A 154 18.46 4.68 -19.95
C GLU A 154 18.75 3.69 -18.81
N ALA A 155 19.28 2.51 -19.14
CA ALA A 155 19.69 1.52 -18.15
C ALA A 155 20.76 2.07 -17.20
N ASN A 156 20.81 1.57 -15.95
CA ASN A 156 21.75 1.97 -14.91
C ASN A 156 21.65 3.45 -14.46
N LYS A 157 20.56 4.15 -14.79
CA LYS A 157 20.30 5.51 -14.29
C LYS A 157 19.29 5.51 -13.15
N SER A 158 19.50 6.46 -12.24
CA SER A 158 18.59 6.78 -11.16
C SER A 158 18.09 8.20 -11.32
N ILE A 159 16.79 8.41 -11.15
CA ILE A 159 16.18 9.76 -11.10
C ILE A 159 15.29 9.89 -9.87
N ALA A 160 15.09 11.13 -9.43
CA ALA A 160 14.19 11.44 -8.32
C ALA A 160 13.21 12.56 -8.67
N VAL A 161 11.99 12.48 -8.16
CA VAL A 161 11.07 13.61 -8.03
C VAL A 161 10.85 13.83 -6.54
N GLN A 162 11.29 14.96 -5.99
CA GLN A 162 11.33 15.10 -4.53
C GLN A 162 11.08 16.50 -3.99
N ASN A 163 10.77 16.58 -2.69
CA ASN A 163 10.51 17.79 -1.90
C ASN A 163 9.54 18.77 -2.57
N LEU A 164 8.40 18.26 -3.05
CA LEU A 164 7.47 19.01 -3.89
C LEU A 164 6.05 18.91 -3.36
N THR A 165 5.35 20.04 -3.30
CA THR A 165 3.90 20.05 -3.06
C THR A 165 3.14 20.41 -4.34
N LEU A 166 2.20 19.55 -4.75
CA LEU A 166 1.25 19.82 -5.84
C LEU A 166 -0.13 20.10 -5.25
N SER A 167 -0.63 21.32 -5.42
CA SER A 167 -1.97 21.73 -5.03
C SER A 167 -2.87 21.79 -6.27
N LEU A 168 -3.84 20.90 -6.37
CA LEU A 168 -4.80 20.91 -7.48
C LEU A 168 -5.87 21.98 -7.24
N SER A 169 -6.32 22.62 -8.32
CA SER A 169 -7.46 23.54 -8.29
C SER A 169 -8.77 22.82 -7.94
N SER A 170 -9.87 23.57 -7.77
CA SER A 170 -11.21 23.00 -7.58
C SER A 170 -11.72 22.17 -8.76
N PHE A 171 -11.08 22.26 -9.93
CA PHE A 171 -11.40 21.43 -11.10
C PHE A 171 -10.67 20.09 -11.07
N GLY A 172 -9.55 20.00 -10.34
CA GLY A 172 -8.76 18.78 -10.18
C GLY A 172 -8.05 18.31 -11.46
N ILE A 173 -7.73 17.02 -11.47
CA ILE A 173 -7.19 16.29 -12.62
C ILE A 173 -8.22 15.25 -13.07
N SER A 174 -8.59 15.25 -14.34
CA SER A 174 -9.40 14.18 -14.94
C SER A 174 -8.73 13.58 -16.17
N GLY A 175 -8.77 12.25 -16.26
CA GLY A 175 -8.17 11.47 -17.34
C GLY A 175 -8.94 10.19 -17.67
N GLY A 176 -8.48 9.45 -18.68
CA GLY A 176 -8.95 8.12 -19.03
C GLY A 176 -8.27 7.06 -18.16
N SER A 177 -7.22 6.40 -18.68
CA SER A 177 -6.42 5.43 -17.93
C SER A 177 -5.04 5.97 -17.57
N ARG A 178 -4.45 5.49 -16.47
CA ARG A 178 -3.11 5.89 -15.98
C ARG A 178 -3.12 7.37 -15.61
N VAL A 179 -3.86 7.68 -14.55
CA VAL A 179 -4.05 9.04 -14.07
C VAL A 179 -3.37 9.21 -12.71
N GLY A 180 -2.48 10.19 -12.59
CA GLY A 180 -1.77 10.49 -11.34
C GLY A 180 -1.55 11.99 -11.16
N GLY A 181 -1.40 12.46 -9.93
CA GLY A 181 -1.08 13.86 -9.67
C GLY A 181 0.29 14.27 -10.22
N VAL A 182 1.31 13.44 -9.98
CA VAL A 182 2.68 13.65 -10.45
C VAL A 182 2.84 13.08 -11.85
N ALA A 183 2.55 11.78 -12.01
CA ALA A 183 2.80 11.07 -13.25
C ALA A 183 1.63 10.14 -13.62
N GLY A 184 1.24 10.17 -14.89
CA GLY A 184 0.34 9.15 -15.43
C GLY A 184 0.96 7.76 -15.37
N THR A 185 2.20 7.63 -15.84
CA THR A 185 2.99 6.38 -15.82
C THR A 185 4.40 6.60 -15.29
N VAL A 186 4.88 5.67 -14.46
CA VAL A 186 6.30 5.52 -14.13
C VAL A 186 6.84 4.26 -14.80
N SER A 187 7.95 4.39 -15.52
CA SER A 187 8.65 3.26 -16.13
C SER A 187 10.11 3.21 -15.74
N VAL A 188 10.52 2.10 -15.14
CA VAL A 188 11.90 1.87 -14.70
C VAL A 188 12.57 0.91 -15.68
N LEU A 189 13.68 1.35 -16.27
CA LEU A 189 14.51 0.54 -17.17
C LEU A 189 15.57 -0.24 -16.37
N GLU A 190 16.18 -1.21 -17.05
CA GLU A 190 17.14 -2.18 -16.51
C GLU A 190 18.21 -1.56 -15.58
N ASP A 191 18.41 -2.16 -14.41
CA ASP A 191 19.38 -1.75 -13.37
C ASP A 191 19.22 -0.28 -12.91
N GLY A 192 18.00 0.24 -13.03
CA GLY A 192 17.66 1.62 -12.73
C GLY A 192 16.80 1.82 -11.48
N GLU A 193 16.71 3.08 -11.05
CA GLU A 193 15.88 3.50 -9.92
C GLU A 193 15.03 4.72 -10.30
N VAL A 194 13.76 4.72 -9.89
CA VAL A 194 12.93 5.93 -9.84
C VAL A 194 12.46 6.12 -8.40
N MET A 195 12.80 7.27 -7.82
CA MET A 195 12.39 7.64 -6.46
C MET A 195 11.40 8.79 -6.49
N LEU A 196 10.30 8.67 -5.74
CA LEU A 196 9.50 9.83 -5.32
C LEU A 196 9.67 9.98 -3.80
N ALA A 197 10.17 11.13 -3.37
CA ALA A 197 10.47 11.37 -1.96
C ALA A 197 9.96 12.72 -1.46
N ASP A 198 9.26 12.74 -0.33
CA ASP A 198 8.72 13.99 0.24
C ASP A 198 7.82 14.75 -0.75
N VAL A 199 7.07 14.02 -1.58
CA VAL A 199 6.10 14.58 -2.52
C VAL A 199 4.71 14.55 -1.90
N LYS A 200 4.04 15.69 -1.92
CA LYS A 200 2.66 15.85 -1.44
C LYS A 200 1.74 16.25 -2.59
N VAL A 201 0.61 15.58 -2.74
CA VAL A 201 -0.45 15.98 -3.69
C VAL A 201 -1.75 16.21 -2.93
N GLU A 202 -2.39 17.36 -3.15
CA GLU A 202 -3.68 17.72 -2.56
C GLU A 202 -4.73 18.06 -3.61
N GLY A 203 -5.90 17.41 -3.55
CA GLY A 203 -7.05 17.72 -4.40
C GLY A 203 -7.74 16.50 -5.02
N SER A 204 -8.67 16.74 -5.93
CA SER A 204 -9.49 15.69 -6.54
C SER A 204 -8.90 15.13 -7.84
N ILE A 205 -8.88 13.81 -7.97
CA ILE A 205 -8.46 13.11 -9.18
C ILE A 205 -9.59 12.19 -9.66
N GLU A 206 -9.92 12.26 -10.95
CA GLU A 206 -10.89 11.39 -11.60
C GLU A 206 -10.25 10.64 -12.77
N GLY A 207 -10.53 9.34 -12.87
CA GLY A 207 -10.08 8.52 -13.99
C GLY A 207 -10.99 7.32 -14.21
N GLN A 208 -10.59 6.42 -15.10
CA GLN A 208 -11.29 5.15 -15.35
C GLN A 208 -10.49 3.97 -14.79
N TYR A 209 -9.22 3.84 -15.19
CA TYR A 209 -8.37 2.70 -14.85
C TYR A 209 -6.98 3.16 -14.41
N ASP A 210 -6.38 2.48 -13.42
CA ASP A 210 -5.05 2.80 -12.89
C ASP A 210 -4.96 4.27 -12.45
N VAL A 211 -5.64 4.58 -11.36
CA VAL A 211 -5.75 5.95 -10.84
C VAL A 211 -5.05 6.02 -9.49
N GLY A 212 -4.03 6.87 -9.42
CA GLY A 212 -3.21 7.11 -8.22
C GLY A 212 -3.27 8.55 -7.76
N GLY A 213 -3.11 8.81 -6.47
CA GLY A 213 -2.88 10.19 -6.00
C GLY A 213 -1.59 10.79 -6.55
N LEU A 214 -0.53 9.97 -6.72
CA LEU A 214 0.76 10.38 -7.28
C LEU A 214 0.99 9.78 -8.67
N ILE A 215 0.87 8.45 -8.78
CA ILE A 215 1.23 7.68 -9.97
C ILE A 215 0.04 6.86 -10.43
N GLY A 216 -0.40 7.02 -11.67
CA GLY A 216 -1.47 6.18 -12.23
C GLY A 216 -1.04 4.71 -12.33
N ARG A 217 0.02 4.44 -13.10
CA ARG A 217 0.56 3.09 -13.29
C ARG A 217 2.08 3.04 -13.19
N VAL A 218 2.60 1.96 -12.63
CA VAL A 218 4.00 1.56 -12.75
C VAL A 218 4.09 0.39 -13.74
N SER A 219 4.93 0.52 -14.78
CA SER A 219 5.14 -0.53 -15.79
C SER A 219 6.57 -0.55 -16.35
N ASN A 220 7.05 -1.70 -16.79
CA ASN A 220 8.34 -1.87 -17.48
C ASN A 220 8.17 -1.95 -19.00
N GLU A 221 7.31 -1.10 -19.58
CA GLU A 221 6.78 -1.25 -20.95
C GLU A 221 7.83 -1.23 -22.07
N TYR A 222 9.06 -0.77 -21.80
CA TYR A 222 10.17 -0.65 -22.75
C TYR A 222 11.07 -1.88 -22.90
N ALA A 223 10.85 -2.96 -22.15
CA ALA A 223 11.56 -4.21 -22.41
C ALA A 223 10.96 -4.88 -23.65
N ASP A 224 11.52 -4.60 -24.83
CA ASP A 224 11.30 -5.43 -26.03
C ASP A 224 11.42 -6.92 -25.66
N GLU A 225 10.62 -7.77 -26.31
CA GLU A 225 10.31 -9.18 -25.99
C GLU A 225 11.50 -10.16 -25.83
N GLN A 226 12.74 -9.70 -25.71
CA GLN A 226 13.89 -10.51 -25.36
C GLN A 226 14.70 -9.88 -24.23
N ARG A 227 14.46 -10.37 -23.01
CA ARG A 227 15.43 -10.43 -21.91
C ARG A 227 15.86 -9.08 -21.31
N ALA A 228 14.96 -8.38 -20.63
CA ALA A 228 15.40 -7.53 -19.53
C ALA A 228 15.97 -8.43 -18.42
N LEU A 229 17.29 -8.49 -18.31
CA LEU A 229 18.07 -9.22 -17.31
C LEU A 229 18.65 -8.21 -16.33
N GLY A 230 17.79 -7.45 -15.65
CA GLY A 230 18.25 -6.51 -14.64
C GLY A 230 17.18 -6.14 -13.64
N LEU A 231 17.66 -5.55 -12.56
CA LEU A 231 16.88 -5.19 -11.39
C LEU A 231 16.25 -3.81 -11.63
N VAL A 232 14.99 -3.62 -11.25
CA VAL A 232 14.35 -2.30 -11.32
C VAL A 232 13.90 -1.90 -9.93
N GLU A 233 14.18 -0.68 -9.50
CA GLU A 233 13.80 -0.20 -8.17
C GLU A 233 12.82 0.98 -8.25
N LEU A 234 11.68 0.83 -7.58
CA LEU A 234 10.75 1.92 -7.30
C LEU A 234 10.76 2.23 -5.81
N ARG A 235 11.07 3.47 -5.44
CA ARG A 235 11.03 3.93 -4.06
C ARG A 235 10.02 5.06 -3.87
N LEU A 236 9.03 4.84 -3.02
CA LEU A 236 8.10 5.85 -2.55
C LEU A 236 8.36 6.10 -1.07
N HIS A 237 8.97 7.24 -0.76
CA HIS A 237 9.43 7.56 0.58
C HIS A 237 8.85 8.86 1.13
N ARG A 238 8.18 8.83 2.28
CA ARG A 238 7.61 10.03 2.93
C ARG A 238 6.65 10.84 2.04
N ASN A 239 5.96 10.17 1.12
CA ASN A 239 4.98 10.85 0.28
C ASN A 239 3.63 10.98 0.96
N ALA A 240 2.84 11.95 0.52
CA ALA A 240 1.50 12.15 1.00
C ALA A 240 0.48 12.43 -0.11
N TYR A 241 -0.71 11.85 0.01
CA TYR A 241 -1.87 12.26 -0.78
C TYR A 241 -3.05 12.62 0.12
N ARG A 242 -3.69 13.75 -0.18
CA ARG A 242 -4.90 14.19 0.53
C ARG A 242 -5.96 14.66 -0.45
N GLY A 243 -7.11 13.99 -0.46
CA GLY A 243 -8.19 14.38 -1.36
C GLY A 243 -9.19 13.28 -1.64
N SER A 244 -9.76 13.31 -2.84
CA SER A 244 -10.74 12.33 -3.31
C SER A 244 -10.33 11.74 -4.64
N ILE A 245 -10.46 10.43 -4.77
CA ILE A 245 -10.26 9.71 -6.03
C ILE A 245 -11.58 9.09 -6.45
N LYS A 246 -11.95 9.30 -7.72
CA LYS A 246 -13.08 8.63 -8.36
C LYS A 246 -12.58 7.87 -9.58
N ALA A 247 -12.86 6.56 -9.63
CA ALA A 247 -12.43 5.72 -10.74
C ALA A 247 -13.30 4.47 -10.89
N ILE A 248 -12.97 3.61 -11.87
CA ILE A 248 -13.64 2.31 -12.04
C ILE A 248 -12.79 1.23 -11.37
N GLU A 249 -11.55 1.00 -11.83
CA GLU A 249 -10.71 -0.10 -11.32
C GLU A 249 -9.25 0.30 -11.12
N TYR A 250 -8.55 -0.43 -10.23
CA TYR A 250 -7.12 -0.28 -9.93
C TYR A 250 -6.80 1.09 -9.36
N VAL A 251 -7.23 1.32 -8.12
CA VAL A 251 -7.25 2.65 -7.52
C VAL A 251 -6.42 2.67 -6.24
N GLY A 252 -5.45 3.57 -6.19
CA GLY A 252 -4.56 3.75 -5.05
C GLY A 252 -4.51 5.21 -4.61
N GLY A 253 -4.48 5.48 -3.31
CA GLY A 253 -4.19 6.85 -2.86
C GLY A 253 -2.79 7.33 -3.24
N LEU A 254 -1.83 6.44 -3.52
CA LEU A 254 -0.55 6.83 -4.15
C LEU A 254 -0.39 6.24 -5.56
N VAL A 255 -0.57 4.92 -5.69
CA VAL A 255 -0.31 4.18 -6.93
C VAL A 255 -1.54 3.39 -7.36
N GLY A 256 -2.09 3.67 -8.54
CA GLY A 256 -3.24 2.92 -9.05
C GLY A 256 -2.94 1.45 -9.27
N GLY A 257 -1.94 1.15 -10.11
CA GLY A 257 -1.56 -0.23 -10.43
C GLY A 257 -0.07 -0.42 -10.71
N MET A 258 0.46 -1.57 -10.29
CA MET A 258 1.79 -2.06 -10.62
C MET A 258 1.66 -3.33 -11.46
N ARG A 259 2.17 -3.30 -12.70
CA ARG A 259 2.11 -4.45 -13.61
C ARG A 259 3.47 -4.75 -14.20
N ASP A 260 3.87 -6.01 -14.05
CA ASP A 260 5.01 -6.58 -14.73
C ASP A 260 4.55 -7.45 -15.91
N LYS A 261 5.22 -7.35 -17.07
CA LYS A 261 4.95 -8.19 -18.24
C LYS A 261 5.52 -9.61 -18.12
N GLY A 262 6.24 -9.92 -17.04
CA GLY A 262 6.82 -11.24 -16.81
C GLY A 262 8.13 -11.44 -17.56
N GLY A 263 9.14 -11.94 -16.85
CA GLY A 263 10.53 -12.08 -17.30
C GLY A 263 11.42 -12.47 -16.11
N LEU A 264 12.74 -12.56 -16.33
CA LEU A 264 13.72 -12.77 -15.24
C LEU A 264 14.10 -11.45 -14.53
N SER A 265 13.56 -10.32 -14.96
CA SER A 265 13.65 -9.03 -14.27
C SER A 265 12.60 -9.00 -13.16
N GLY A 266 12.98 -8.52 -11.97
CA GLY A 266 12.05 -8.37 -10.87
C GLY A 266 12.14 -6.98 -10.24
N TYR A 267 11.01 -6.52 -9.73
CA TYR A 267 10.89 -5.24 -9.05
C TYR A 267 11.42 -5.34 -7.62
N GLY A 268 12.34 -4.44 -7.26
CA GLY A 268 12.49 -3.96 -5.89
C GLY A 268 11.48 -2.84 -5.67
N VAL A 269 10.63 -2.98 -4.66
CA VAL A 269 9.61 -1.97 -4.35
C VAL A 269 9.76 -1.59 -2.89
N ASP A 270 9.92 -0.30 -2.60
CA ASP A 270 10.00 0.22 -1.23
C ASP A 270 8.99 1.34 -1.03
N PHE A 271 7.91 1.06 -0.29
CA PHE A 271 6.98 2.08 0.17
C PHE A 271 7.19 2.27 1.67
N THR A 272 7.92 3.33 2.03
CA THR A 272 8.28 3.61 3.41
C THR A 272 7.80 4.98 3.88
N LYS A 273 7.11 5.01 5.03
CA LYS A 273 6.65 6.24 5.71
C LYS A 273 5.68 7.08 4.88
N ASN A 274 4.90 6.46 4.01
CA ASN A 274 3.90 7.17 3.23
C ASN A 274 2.62 7.39 4.04
N ALA A 275 1.89 8.46 3.74
CA ALA A 275 0.65 8.79 4.41
C ALA A 275 -0.47 9.16 3.43
N VAL A 276 -1.67 8.61 3.62
CA VAL A 276 -2.84 8.98 2.82
C VAL A 276 -4.00 9.40 3.71
N SER A 277 -4.70 10.45 3.30
CA SER A 277 -5.99 10.87 3.86
C SER A 277 -6.96 11.04 2.70
N VAL A 278 -7.70 9.96 2.38
CA VAL A 278 -8.35 9.82 1.07
C VAL A 278 -9.78 9.29 1.18
N SER A 279 -10.67 9.87 0.38
CA SER A 279 -11.96 9.28 0.04
C SER A 279 -11.89 8.64 -1.35
N ILE A 280 -12.18 7.34 -1.46
CA ILE A 280 -12.17 6.63 -2.74
C ILE A 280 -13.57 6.11 -3.06
N ASP A 281 -14.06 6.47 -4.24
CA ASP A 281 -15.29 5.92 -4.85
C ASP A 281 -14.91 5.20 -6.14
N ALA A 282 -14.90 3.87 -6.10
CA ALA A 282 -14.57 3.05 -7.26
C ALA A 282 -15.22 1.66 -7.20
N VAL A 283 -15.09 0.88 -8.27
CA VAL A 283 -15.75 -0.42 -8.43
C VAL A 283 -14.87 -1.54 -7.87
N GLU A 284 -13.64 -1.70 -8.35
CA GLU A 284 -12.80 -2.88 -8.07
C GLU A 284 -11.33 -2.53 -7.80
N ASN A 285 -10.65 -3.36 -7.01
CA ASN A 285 -9.22 -3.33 -6.73
C ASN A 285 -8.76 -1.97 -6.19
N ILE A 286 -9.29 -1.64 -5.02
CA ILE A 286 -9.04 -0.37 -4.33
C ILE A 286 -8.10 -0.58 -3.15
N GLY A 287 -7.09 0.28 -3.03
CA GLY A 287 -6.22 0.37 -1.86
C GLY A 287 -6.02 1.83 -1.45
N GLY A 288 -5.92 2.12 -0.17
CA GLY A 288 -5.55 3.47 0.27
C GLY A 288 -4.18 3.92 -0.23
N LEU A 289 -3.22 3.01 -0.44
CA LEU A 289 -1.90 3.30 -1.02
C LEU A 289 -1.76 2.73 -2.43
N LEU A 290 -2.01 1.42 -2.57
CA LEU A 290 -1.78 0.67 -3.80
C LEU A 290 -3.03 -0.15 -4.17
N GLY A 291 -3.62 0.14 -5.33
CA GLY A 291 -4.84 -0.54 -5.77
C GLY A 291 -4.61 -1.98 -6.20
N TYR A 292 -3.69 -2.19 -7.14
CA TYR A 292 -3.41 -3.50 -7.71
C TYR A 292 -1.93 -3.72 -7.96
N SER A 293 -1.45 -4.92 -7.64
CA SER A 293 -0.10 -5.37 -7.95
C SER A 293 -0.12 -6.81 -8.38
N ARG A 294 0.49 -7.06 -9.55
CA ARG A 294 0.87 -8.40 -9.97
C ARG A 294 2.29 -8.36 -10.49
N THR A 295 3.23 -8.88 -9.68
CA THR A 295 4.66 -8.74 -9.96
C THR A 295 5.41 -10.05 -9.78
N TYR A 296 6.43 -10.24 -10.62
CA TYR A 296 7.40 -11.31 -10.44
C TYR A 296 8.53 -10.80 -9.54
N LEU A 297 8.68 -11.39 -8.35
CA LEU A 297 9.67 -10.98 -7.36
C LEU A 297 11.00 -11.68 -7.61
N ALA A 298 11.95 -10.93 -8.16
CA ALA A 298 13.38 -11.23 -8.04
C ALA A 298 14.03 -10.53 -6.82
N GLN A 299 13.32 -9.59 -6.19
CA GLN A 299 13.75 -8.78 -5.04
C GLN A 299 12.65 -8.64 -4.00
N ASP A 300 12.99 -8.03 -2.86
CA ASP A 300 12.05 -7.77 -1.79
C ASP A 300 11.07 -6.63 -2.16
N MET A 301 9.80 -6.83 -1.80
CA MET A 301 8.75 -5.81 -1.80
C MET A 301 8.51 -5.39 -0.35
N ILE A 302 8.90 -4.17 -0.01
CA ILE A 302 8.92 -3.65 1.35
C ILE A 302 7.88 -2.55 1.49
N PHE A 303 6.91 -2.77 2.35
CA PHE A 303 5.97 -1.76 2.81
C PHE A 303 6.18 -1.56 4.30
N THR A 304 6.61 -0.37 4.72
CA THR A 304 6.93 -0.14 6.13
C THR A 304 6.51 1.23 6.61
N ASN A 305 5.92 1.28 7.80
CA ASN A 305 5.57 2.52 8.49
C ASN A 305 4.60 3.41 7.70
N ASN A 306 3.75 2.81 6.87
CA ASN A 306 2.75 3.53 6.11
C ASN A 306 1.47 3.76 6.93
N TYR A 307 0.80 4.87 6.65
CA TYR A 307 -0.41 5.28 7.37
C TYR A 307 -1.54 5.61 6.39
N GLY A 308 -2.74 5.13 6.69
CA GLY A 308 -3.95 5.52 5.96
C GLY A 308 -5.09 5.92 6.88
N ASP A 309 -5.63 7.11 6.64
CA ASP A 309 -6.95 7.55 7.09
C ASP A 309 -7.88 7.51 5.86
N VAL A 310 -8.72 6.48 5.78
CA VAL A 310 -9.40 6.12 4.54
C VAL A 310 -10.91 6.10 4.68
N ASN A 311 -11.60 6.57 3.65
CA ASN A 311 -13.04 6.40 3.45
C ASN A 311 -13.26 5.75 2.08
N ILE A 312 -13.38 4.43 2.05
CA ILE A 312 -13.44 3.65 0.81
C ILE A 312 -14.83 3.04 0.68
N SER A 313 -15.45 3.29 -0.47
CA SER A 313 -16.65 2.60 -0.93
C SER A 313 -16.31 1.84 -2.20
N ALA A 314 -16.41 0.51 -2.14
CA ALA A 314 -16.09 -0.41 -3.23
C ALA A 314 -17.34 -1.19 -3.65
N ILE A 315 -17.37 -1.69 -4.87
CA ILE A 315 -18.35 -2.72 -5.25
C ILE A 315 -17.73 -4.08 -4.98
N ASP A 316 -16.56 -4.38 -5.49
CA ASP A 316 -16.00 -5.73 -5.41
C ASP A 316 -14.87 -5.82 -4.38
N VAL A 317 -13.65 -5.40 -4.74
CA VAL A 317 -12.44 -5.65 -3.94
C VAL A 317 -11.85 -4.36 -3.37
N ALA A 318 -11.70 -4.29 -2.05
CA ALA A 318 -11.02 -3.17 -1.41
C ALA A 318 -10.24 -3.52 -0.13
N GLY A 319 -9.04 -2.97 -0.03
CA GLY A 319 -8.25 -2.98 1.18
C GLY A 319 -7.98 -1.57 1.69
N GLY A 320 -7.82 -1.43 3.00
CA GLY A 320 -7.54 -0.11 3.59
C GLY A 320 -6.28 0.56 3.04
N LEU A 321 -5.18 -0.18 2.84
CA LEU A 321 -3.98 0.32 2.15
C LEU A 321 -3.70 -0.40 0.83
N TYR A 322 -3.99 -1.71 0.77
CA TYR A 322 -3.60 -2.57 -0.34
C TYR A 322 -4.82 -3.27 -0.91
N GLY A 323 -5.16 -3.06 -2.18
CA GLY A 323 -6.29 -3.77 -2.79
C GLY A 323 -5.95 -5.23 -3.05
N TYR A 324 -5.43 -5.50 -4.25
CA TYR A 324 -5.03 -6.83 -4.69
C TYR A 324 -3.52 -6.91 -4.88
N ILE A 325 -2.85 -7.84 -4.19
CA ILE A 325 -1.41 -8.08 -4.35
C ILE A 325 -1.16 -9.57 -4.59
N GLU A 326 -0.62 -9.87 -5.77
CA GLU A 326 -0.11 -11.18 -6.13
C GLU A 326 1.38 -11.08 -6.45
N ASN A 327 2.17 -11.75 -5.61
CA ASN A 327 3.61 -11.80 -5.73
C ASN A 327 4.06 -13.22 -6.10
N ILE A 328 4.85 -13.31 -7.16
CA ILE A 328 5.25 -14.58 -7.77
C ILE A 328 6.78 -14.63 -7.83
N GLY A 329 7.43 -15.55 -7.11
CA GLY A 329 8.89 -15.73 -7.20
C GLY A 329 9.57 -15.81 -5.84
N GLY A 330 10.90 -15.64 -5.77
CA GLY A 330 11.69 -15.94 -4.57
C GLY A 330 11.96 -14.77 -3.61
N GLY A 331 11.49 -13.55 -3.93
CA GLY A 331 11.67 -12.38 -3.05
C GLY A 331 10.77 -12.41 -1.81
N ARG A 332 11.10 -11.59 -0.80
CA ARG A 332 10.24 -11.41 0.38
C ARG A 332 9.27 -10.27 0.18
N TRP A 333 8.03 -10.44 0.61
CA TRP A 333 7.04 -9.38 0.68
C TRP A 333 6.82 -9.01 2.15
N GLU A 334 7.34 -7.87 2.57
CA GLU A 334 7.25 -7.42 3.97
C GLU A 334 6.26 -6.26 4.09
N VAL A 335 5.28 -6.41 5.00
CA VAL A 335 4.34 -5.36 5.40
C VAL A 335 4.52 -5.14 6.90
N LYS A 336 5.12 -4.01 7.29
CA LYS A 336 5.58 -3.80 8.67
C LYS A 336 5.15 -2.46 9.24
N LYS A 337 4.60 -2.47 10.46
CA LYS A 337 4.30 -1.21 11.21
C LYS A 337 3.29 -0.31 10.50
N ASP A 338 2.52 -0.86 9.59
CA ASP A 338 1.51 -0.12 8.87
C ASP A 338 0.28 0.09 9.75
N THR A 339 -0.37 1.23 9.58
CA THR A 339 -1.53 1.62 10.39
C THR A 339 -2.67 2.10 9.49
N VAL A 340 -3.88 1.57 9.74
CA VAL A 340 -5.08 1.99 9.03
C VAL A 340 -6.16 2.41 10.01
N VAL A 341 -6.81 3.53 9.72
CA VAL A 341 -8.04 4.00 10.37
C VAL A 341 -9.08 4.40 9.33
N GLY A 342 -10.33 4.50 9.77
CA GLY A 342 -11.42 5.01 8.94
C GLY A 342 -12.48 3.96 8.63
N VAL A 343 -13.05 4.00 7.42
CA VAL A 343 -14.18 3.17 7.00
C VAL A 343 -13.88 2.55 5.65
N ILE A 344 -14.02 1.24 5.55
CA ILE A 344 -13.92 0.48 4.31
C ILE A 344 -15.17 -0.36 4.17
N GLN A 345 -15.94 -0.13 3.11
CA GLN A 345 -17.15 -0.88 2.81
C GLN A 345 -17.20 -1.31 1.35
N GLY A 346 -17.75 -2.49 1.08
CA GLY A 346 -18.07 -2.92 -0.27
C GLY A 346 -18.88 -4.21 -0.33
N HIS A 347 -19.10 -4.76 -1.53
CA HIS A 347 -19.94 -5.94 -1.69
C HIS A 347 -19.17 -7.25 -1.60
N ASP A 348 -18.04 -7.41 -2.30
CA ASP A 348 -17.38 -8.72 -2.33
C ASP A 348 -16.34 -8.89 -1.22
N THR A 349 -15.07 -8.54 -1.47
CA THR A 349 -13.96 -8.90 -0.58
C THR A 349 -13.29 -7.65 -0.01
N ILE A 350 -13.47 -7.42 1.30
CA ILE A 350 -13.08 -6.17 1.96
C ILE A 350 -12.17 -6.42 3.17
N GLY A 351 -10.96 -5.86 3.12
CA GLY A 351 -9.94 -6.01 4.16
C GLY A 351 -9.55 -4.69 4.81
N GLY A 352 -9.37 -4.67 6.12
CA GLY A 352 -8.99 -3.43 6.80
C GLY A 352 -7.57 -2.94 6.49
N LEU A 353 -6.63 -3.83 6.14
CA LEU A 353 -5.33 -3.50 5.56
C LEU A 353 -5.29 -3.91 4.09
N ILE A 354 -5.58 -5.19 3.81
CA ILE A 354 -5.43 -5.79 2.48
C ILE A 354 -6.64 -6.63 2.08
N ALA A 355 -7.13 -6.49 0.85
CA ALA A 355 -8.23 -7.33 0.37
C ALA A 355 -7.73 -8.72 -0.02
N HIS A 356 -6.78 -8.80 -0.95
CA HIS A 356 -6.19 -10.05 -1.43
C HIS A 356 -4.67 -10.00 -1.32
N GLY A 357 -4.10 -10.98 -0.60
CA GLY A 357 -2.66 -11.22 -0.54
C GLY A 357 -2.32 -12.63 -0.97
N HIS A 358 -1.66 -12.76 -2.12
CA HIS A 358 -1.28 -14.04 -2.70
C HIS A 358 0.24 -14.17 -2.78
N SER A 359 0.75 -15.26 -2.21
CA SER A 359 2.18 -15.59 -2.15
C SER A 359 2.42 -16.89 -2.91
N GLN A 360 3.30 -16.88 -3.92
CA GLN A 360 3.55 -18.04 -4.79
C GLN A 360 5.05 -18.26 -5.05
N LEU A 361 5.41 -19.46 -5.54
CA LEU A 361 6.76 -19.78 -6.06
C LEU A 361 7.94 -19.38 -5.16
N GLY A 362 7.82 -19.60 -3.85
CA GLY A 362 8.90 -19.37 -2.87
C GLY A 362 8.87 -17.99 -2.22
N THR A 363 7.88 -17.15 -2.52
CA THR A 363 7.70 -15.84 -1.87
C THR A 363 7.40 -16.04 -0.40
N GLU A 364 7.99 -15.24 0.47
CA GLU A 364 7.58 -15.16 1.89
C GLU A 364 6.85 -13.84 2.11
N ALA A 365 5.54 -13.91 2.34
CA ALA A 365 4.75 -12.75 2.75
C ALA A 365 4.75 -12.63 4.27
N LEU A 366 5.29 -11.54 4.81
CA LEU A 366 5.39 -11.25 6.23
C LEU A 366 4.61 -9.98 6.56
N PHE A 367 3.51 -10.13 7.30
CA PHE A 367 2.77 -9.04 7.92
C PHE A 367 3.16 -8.95 9.39
N GLU A 368 3.88 -7.91 9.79
CA GLU A 368 4.43 -7.80 11.15
C GLU A 368 4.12 -6.43 11.78
N ASP A 369 3.59 -6.43 13.01
CA ASP A 369 3.26 -5.19 13.73
C ASP A 369 2.28 -4.29 12.95
N VAL A 370 1.33 -4.89 12.24
CA VAL A 370 0.30 -4.13 11.54
C VAL A 370 -0.86 -3.83 12.49
N LYS A 371 -1.28 -2.56 12.52
CA LYS A 371 -2.43 -2.09 13.29
C LYS A 371 -3.57 -1.71 12.35
N VAL A 372 -4.75 -2.27 12.57
CA VAL A 372 -5.98 -1.78 11.94
C VAL A 372 -7.01 -1.36 12.98
N ASP A 373 -7.48 -0.13 12.86
CA ASP A 373 -8.52 0.48 13.69
C ASP A 373 -9.54 1.16 12.77
N ALA A 374 -10.10 0.36 11.87
CA ALA A 374 -11.03 0.78 10.83
C ALA A 374 -12.30 -0.07 10.85
N PHE A 375 -13.44 0.53 10.57
CA PHE A 375 -14.69 -0.20 10.37
C PHE A 375 -14.65 -0.89 9.00
N VAL A 376 -14.86 -2.21 8.99
CA VAL A 376 -14.81 -3.04 7.78
C VAL A 376 -16.17 -3.70 7.56
N PHE A 377 -16.77 -3.51 6.39
CA PHE A 377 -18.01 -4.18 6.00
C PHE A 377 -17.94 -4.74 4.59
N ALA A 378 -18.32 -6.01 4.43
CA ALA A 378 -18.48 -6.69 3.14
C ALA A 378 -19.86 -7.34 3.03
N LEU A 379 -20.31 -7.73 1.84
CA LEU A 379 -21.37 -8.74 1.71
C LEU A 379 -20.76 -10.15 1.63
N SER A 380 -19.65 -10.35 0.94
CA SER A 380 -19.01 -11.67 0.82
C SER A 380 -17.98 -11.92 1.94
N ILE A 381 -16.78 -11.36 1.86
CA ILE A 381 -15.68 -11.68 2.78
C ILE A 381 -15.15 -10.41 3.44
N ALA A 382 -15.16 -10.37 4.77
CA ALA A 382 -14.56 -9.29 5.55
C ALA A 382 -13.46 -9.80 6.50
N GLY A 383 -12.37 -9.05 6.58
CA GLY A 383 -11.31 -9.28 7.56
C GLY A 383 -10.75 -7.97 8.13
N GLY A 384 -10.59 -7.90 9.45
CA GLY A 384 -10.10 -6.68 10.10
C GLY A 384 -8.68 -6.27 9.68
N LEU A 385 -7.79 -7.23 9.42
CA LEU A 385 -6.49 -6.99 8.79
C LEU A 385 -6.55 -7.42 7.32
N ALA A 386 -6.87 -8.68 7.04
CA ALA A 386 -6.89 -9.19 5.66
C ALA A 386 -8.19 -9.91 5.34
N ALA A 387 -8.81 -9.60 4.20
CA ALA A 387 -10.01 -10.34 3.79
C ALA A 387 -9.64 -11.74 3.31
N ASN A 388 -8.64 -11.87 2.43
CA ASN A 388 -8.18 -13.15 1.90
C ASN A 388 -6.64 -13.20 1.78
N LEU A 389 -6.04 -14.17 2.46
CA LEU A 389 -4.61 -14.50 2.33
C LEU A 389 -4.47 -15.93 1.82
N SER A 390 -3.74 -16.14 0.73
CA SER A 390 -3.49 -17.47 0.17
C SER A 390 -2.03 -17.71 -0.17
N ALA A 391 -1.47 -18.78 0.39
CA ALA A 391 -0.20 -19.34 -0.05
C ALA A 391 -0.46 -20.40 -1.12
N TYR A 392 0.21 -20.28 -2.27
CA TYR A 392 0.15 -21.25 -3.36
C TYR A 392 1.52 -21.87 -3.60
N GLU A 393 1.52 -23.10 -4.13
CA GLU A 393 2.74 -23.82 -4.49
C GLU A 393 3.74 -23.83 -3.33
N THR A 394 4.89 -23.17 -3.43
CA THR A 394 5.91 -23.06 -2.36
C THR A 394 5.93 -21.71 -1.63
N GLY A 395 4.93 -20.85 -1.83
CA GLY A 395 4.81 -19.56 -1.14
C GLY A 395 4.54 -19.72 0.37
N ASN A 396 4.88 -18.72 1.17
CA ASN A 396 4.63 -18.72 2.61
C ASN A 396 3.90 -17.44 3.02
N ILE A 397 3.10 -17.55 4.08
CA ILE A 397 2.44 -16.40 4.70
C ILE A 397 2.67 -16.44 6.21
N VAL A 398 3.14 -15.32 6.76
CA VAL A 398 3.35 -15.11 8.18
C VAL A 398 2.66 -13.83 8.60
N VAL A 399 1.71 -13.92 9.52
CA VAL A 399 1.11 -12.78 10.22
C VAL A 399 1.62 -12.82 11.66
N ARG A 400 2.34 -11.79 12.09
CA ARG A 400 2.99 -11.73 13.39
C ARG A 400 2.70 -10.41 14.09
N ASP A 401 2.50 -10.44 15.41
CA ASP A 401 2.45 -9.24 16.25
C ASP A 401 1.45 -8.19 15.76
N SER A 402 0.40 -8.61 15.04
CA SER A 402 -0.52 -7.75 14.30
C SER A 402 -1.93 -7.83 14.87
N TYR A 403 -2.69 -6.74 14.75
CA TYR A 403 -4.01 -6.69 15.38
C TYR A 403 -5.01 -5.77 14.71
N ALA A 404 -6.29 -6.11 14.91
CA ALA A 404 -7.44 -5.34 14.47
C ALA A 404 -8.35 -4.97 15.66
N GLN A 405 -8.81 -3.71 15.69
CA GLN A 405 -9.65 -3.15 16.78
C GLN A 405 -10.93 -2.50 16.27
N GLY A 406 -11.08 -2.31 14.96
CA GLY A 406 -12.32 -1.82 14.37
C GLY A 406 -13.31 -2.96 14.10
N ASN A 407 -14.61 -2.65 14.11
CA ASN A 407 -15.66 -3.64 13.90
C ASN A 407 -15.59 -4.23 12.48
N VAL A 408 -15.90 -5.52 12.38
CA VAL A 408 -15.92 -6.28 11.12
C VAL A 408 -17.32 -6.86 10.89
N GLY A 409 -17.89 -6.64 9.71
CA GLY A 409 -19.15 -7.25 9.29
C GLY A 409 -19.04 -7.89 7.90
N ALA A 410 -19.61 -9.08 7.71
CA ALA A 410 -19.79 -9.69 6.39
C ALA A 410 -21.14 -10.41 6.32
N GLU A 411 -21.80 -10.52 5.16
CA GLU A 411 -22.96 -11.43 5.06
C GLU A 411 -22.49 -12.90 4.93
N ALA A 412 -21.36 -13.21 4.27
CA ALA A 412 -20.84 -14.58 4.21
C ALA A 412 -19.73 -14.88 5.24
N ILE A 413 -18.49 -14.43 5.02
CA ILE A 413 -17.33 -14.82 5.83
C ILE A 413 -16.79 -13.60 6.57
N ALA A 414 -16.82 -13.63 7.89
CA ALA A 414 -16.28 -12.55 8.72
C ALA A 414 -15.20 -13.09 9.67
N GLY A 415 -14.02 -12.47 9.64
CA GLY A 415 -12.94 -12.72 10.58
C GLY A 415 -12.46 -11.44 11.24
N GLY A 416 -12.36 -11.42 12.57
CA GLY A 416 -11.92 -10.22 13.28
C GLY A 416 -10.52 -9.76 12.88
N LEU A 417 -9.61 -10.68 12.53
CA LEU A 417 -8.30 -10.38 11.95
C LEU A 417 -8.23 -10.80 10.48
N ILE A 418 -8.59 -12.04 10.16
CA ILE A 418 -8.48 -12.57 8.79
C ILE A 418 -9.81 -13.22 8.37
N GLY A 419 -10.39 -12.78 7.25
CA GLY A 419 -11.63 -13.37 6.72
C GLY A 419 -11.42 -14.83 6.29
N ARG A 420 -10.60 -15.04 5.26
CA ARG A 420 -10.20 -16.34 4.71
C ARG A 420 -8.67 -16.48 4.72
N LEU A 421 -8.19 -17.61 5.23
CA LEU A 421 -6.77 -17.95 5.27
C LEU A 421 -6.53 -19.31 4.61
N SER A 422 -5.93 -19.32 3.43
CA SER A 422 -5.77 -20.51 2.60
C SER A 422 -4.31 -20.95 2.52
N ASN A 423 -4.08 -22.25 2.60
CA ASN A 423 -2.82 -22.88 2.22
C ASN A 423 -3.13 -23.88 1.10
N GLU A 424 -2.96 -23.43 -0.14
CA GLU A 424 -3.21 -24.19 -1.37
C GLU A 424 -1.89 -24.68 -1.99
N GLY A 425 -0.83 -24.76 -1.18
CA GLY A 425 0.50 -25.16 -1.61
C GLY A 425 0.82 -26.64 -1.44
N TYR A 426 2.05 -26.98 -1.81
CA TYR A 426 2.62 -28.33 -1.74
C TYR A 426 4.01 -28.27 -1.11
N TRP A 427 4.35 -29.25 -0.26
CA TRP A 427 5.69 -29.45 0.31
C TRP A 427 6.36 -28.21 0.94
N GLY A 428 6.16 -28.03 2.26
CA GLY A 428 6.88 -27.01 3.04
C GLY A 428 6.28 -25.60 2.97
N THR A 429 5.13 -25.45 2.35
CA THR A 429 4.27 -24.25 2.35
C THR A 429 3.70 -24.05 3.74
N ASN A 430 4.11 -22.97 4.40
CA ASN A 430 3.71 -22.66 5.76
C ASN A 430 2.87 -21.39 5.80
N VAL A 431 1.74 -21.51 6.50
CA VAL A 431 0.91 -20.38 6.88
C VAL A 431 0.92 -20.28 8.40
N LEU A 432 1.36 -19.14 8.93
CA LEU A 432 1.53 -18.90 10.37
C LEU A 432 0.82 -17.61 10.80
N VAL A 433 -0.02 -17.70 11.83
CA VAL A 433 -0.50 -16.56 12.61
C VAL A 433 0.07 -16.67 14.02
N ASP A 434 0.88 -15.70 14.44
CA ASP A 434 1.62 -15.72 15.71
C ASP A 434 1.49 -14.39 16.43
N GLY A 435 1.25 -14.40 17.74
CA GLY A 435 1.26 -13.16 18.51
C GLY A 435 0.24 -12.13 18.01
N SER A 436 -0.91 -12.56 17.50
CA SER A 436 -1.86 -11.65 16.84
C SER A 436 -3.23 -11.69 17.48
N PHE A 437 -4.00 -10.61 17.39
CA PHE A 437 -5.31 -10.56 18.05
C PHE A 437 -6.34 -9.69 17.33
N ALA A 438 -7.61 -9.93 17.64
CA ALA A 438 -8.72 -9.09 17.25
C ALA A 438 -9.56 -8.74 18.49
N ALA A 439 -9.95 -7.48 18.61
CA ALA A 439 -10.57 -6.96 19.82
C ALA A 439 -11.97 -6.34 19.64
N ALA A 440 -12.48 -6.34 18.41
CA ALA A 440 -13.73 -5.66 18.07
C ALA A 440 -14.91 -6.61 17.91
N ARG A 441 -16.09 -6.04 17.66
CA ARG A 441 -17.26 -6.80 17.27
C ARG A 441 -17.08 -7.38 15.86
N VAL A 442 -17.36 -8.66 15.69
CA VAL A 442 -17.39 -9.37 14.41
C VAL A 442 -18.81 -9.87 14.16
N SER A 443 -19.40 -9.59 13.00
CA SER A 443 -20.72 -10.12 12.64
C SER A 443 -20.79 -10.74 11.26
N GLY A 444 -21.61 -11.79 11.11
CA GLY A 444 -22.02 -12.24 9.78
C GLY A 444 -23.04 -13.37 9.73
N ASP A 445 -23.23 -13.95 8.54
CA ASP A 445 -24.35 -14.86 8.27
C ASP A 445 -23.93 -16.24 7.74
N LEU A 446 -22.65 -16.55 7.49
CA LEU A 446 -22.21 -17.93 7.20
C LEU A 446 -21.09 -18.41 8.13
N MET A 447 -19.88 -17.90 7.98
CA MET A 447 -18.70 -18.33 8.74
C MET A 447 -18.11 -17.16 9.51
N ILE A 448 -18.16 -17.22 10.84
CA ILE A 448 -17.85 -16.09 11.70
C ILE A 448 -16.80 -16.50 12.73
N GLY A 449 -15.64 -15.85 12.69
CA GLY A 449 -14.56 -16.09 13.63
C GLY A 449 -14.10 -14.80 14.30
N GLY A 450 -13.95 -14.84 15.62
CA GLY A 450 -13.42 -13.67 16.33
C GLY A 450 -11.99 -13.31 15.91
N LEU A 451 -11.17 -14.28 15.47
CA LEU A 451 -9.86 -14.05 14.86
C LEU A 451 -9.86 -14.40 13.36
N ILE A 452 -10.25 -15.62 12.99
CA ILE A 452 -10.23 -16.11 11.61
C ILE A 452 -11.60 -16.66 11.21
N GLY A 453 -12.17 -16.18 10.11
CA GLY A 453 -13.49 -16.62 9.63
C GLY A 453 -13.46 -18.05 9.08
N LEU A 454 -12.67 -18.28 8.02
CA LEU A 454 -12.57 -19.56 7.33
C LEU A 454 -11.10 -19.94 7.05
N ILE A 455 -10.78 -21.20 7.31
CA ILE A 455 -9.60 -21.89 6.80
C ILE A 455 -10.12 -23.03 5.93
N PRO A 456 -10.10 -22.89 4.59
CA PRO A 456 -10.70 -23.88 3.70
C PRO A 456 -9.83 -25.13 3.58
N ASP A 457 -10.43 -26.21 3.09
CA ASP A 457 -9.69 -27.40 2.68
C ASP A 457 -8.74 -27.01 1.53
N ALA A 458 -7.46 -27.37 1.67
CA ALA A 458 -6.44 -27.14 0.65
C ALA A 458 -6.76 -27.83 -0.69
N GLY A 459 -7.64 -28.83 -0.69
CA GLY A 459 -8.05 -29.56 -1.89
C GLY A 459 -6.92 -30.34 -2.58
N SER A 460 -5.71 -30.33 -2.00
CA SER A 460 -4.56 -31.05 -2.50
C SER A 460 -4.69 -32.54 -2.16
N ASN A 461 -4.50 -33.39 -3.17
CA ASN A 461 -4.34 -34.84 -2.96
C ASN A 461 -2.94 -35.20 -2.42
N GLU A 462 -2.14 -34.19 -2.08
CA GLU A 462 -0.76 -34.30 -1.64
C GLU A 462 -0.66 -33.90 -0.16
N PRO A 463 0.19 -34.55 0.62
CA PRO A 463 0.33 -34.27 2.04
C PRO A 463 1.08 -32.94 2.28
N GLU A 464 0.63 -32.22 3.31
CA GLU A 464 1.36 -31.19 4.09
C GLU A 464 1.30 -29.68 3.75
N PRO A 465 0.17 -29.09 3.33
CA PRO A 465 -0.08 -27.69 3.66
C PRO A 465 -0.45 -27.58 5.15
N SER A 466 0.36 -26.85 5.94
CA SER A 466 0.09 -26.61 7.37
C SER A 466 -0.38 -25.18 7.61
N VAL A 467 -1.40 -25.03 8.45
CA VAL A 467 -1.84 -23.74 8.99
C VAL A 467 -1.61 -23.78 10.50
N THR A 468 -0.71 -22.93 10.99
CA THR A 468 -0.39 -22.81 12.41
C THR A 468 -0.94 -21.50 12.96
N ILE A 469 -1.70 -21.57 14.05
CA ILE A 469 -2.20 -20.40 14.78
C ILE A 469 -1.72 -20.53 16.21
N ARG A 470 -0.95 -19.55 16.69
CA ARG A 470 -0.43 -19.61 18.04
C ARG A 470 -0.29 -18.26 18.70
N ASN A 471 -0.18 -18.28 20.03
CA ASN A 471 0.04 -17.09 20.84
C ASN A 471 -0.93 -15.96 20.52
N SER A 472 -2.17 -16.31 20.20
CA SER A 472 -3.16 -15.39 19.66
C SER A 472 -4.40 -15.36 20.53
N PHE A 473 -5.13 -14.25 20.53
CA PHE A 473 -6.38 -14.18 21.26
C PHE A 473 -7.45 -13.41 20.50
N SER A 474 -8.70 -13.64 20.86
CA SER A 474 -9.85 -12.88 20.40
C SER A 474 -10.68 -12.42 21.57
N MET A 475 -11.24 -11.21 21.42
CA MET A 475 -12.22 -10.64 22.32
C MET A 475 -13.23 -9.79 21.54
N GLY A 476 -14.16 -9.15 22.26
CA GLY A 476 -15.31 -8.48 21.66
C GLY A 476 -16.48 -9.44 21.51
N SER A 477 -17.45 -9.10 20.67
CA SER A 477 -18.63 -9.93 20.43
C SER A 477 -18.60 -10.56 19.04
N VAL A 478 -18.93 -11.85 18.97
CA VAL A 478 -19.15 -12.59 17.72
C VAL A 478 -20.65 -12.73 17.54
N VAL A 479 -21.19 -12.07 16.52
CA VAL A 479 -22.64 -11.93 16.33
C VAL A 479 -23.09 -12.64 15.05
N GLY A 480 -23.98 -13.62 15.22
CA GLY A 480 -24.62 -14.31 14.10
C GLY A 480 -25.93 -13.63 13.71
N SER A 481 -26.26 -13.68 12.42
CA SER A 481 -27.51 -13.15 11.88
C SER A 481 -28.76 -13.80 12.50
N ASP A 482 -29.87 -13.05 12.52
CA ASP A 482 -31.19 -13.59 12.88
C ASP A 482 -31.77 -14.54 11.81
N GLN A 483 -31.22 -14.52 10.59
CA GLN A 483 -31.54 -15.48 9.53
C GLN A 483 -30.78 -16.80 9.68
N GLY A 484 -29.88 -16.87 10.67
CA GLY A 484 -29.00 -17.99 10.93
C GLY A 484 -27.62 -17.85 10.31
N PHE A 485 -26.72 -18.77 10.69
CA PHE A 485 -25.35 -18.89 10.17
C PHE A 485 -24.92 -20.35 10.11
N GLU A 486 -23.87 -20.68 9.35
CA GLU A 486 -23.36 -22.05 9.22
C GLU A 486 -22.42 -22.44 10.37
N SER A 487 -21.43 -21.58 10.66
CA SER A 487 -20.43 -21.84 11.68
C SER A 487 -19.97 -20.56 12.38
N ALA A 488 -19.96 -20.56 13.71
CA ALA A 488 -19.47 -19.45 14.50
C ALA A 488 -18.54 -19.91 15.63
N GLY A 489 -17.38 -19.27 15.72
CA GLY A 489 -16.39 -19.54 16.75
C GLY A 489 -15.77 -18.30 17.34
N GLY A 490 -15.52 -18.33 18.65
CA GLY A 490 -14.93 -17.19 19.34
C GLY A 490 -13.52 -16.84 18.84
N LEU A 491 -12.72 -17.81 18.40
CA LEU A 491 -11.42 -17.64 17.75
C LEU A 491 -11.50 -17.95 16.24
N ILE A 492 -11.97 -19.15 15.88
CA ILE A 492 -12.00 -19.64 14.49
C ILE A 492 -13.45 -19.97 14.11
N GLY A 493 -13.97 -19.41 13.02
CA GLY A 493 -15.30 -19.78 12.52
C GLY A 493 -15.32 -21.24 12.08
N LYS A 494 -14.64 -21.53 10.96
CA LYS A 494 -14.53 -22.88 10.39
C LYS A 494 -13.10 -23.17 9.95
N PHE A 495 -12.59 -24.34 10.32
CA PHE A 495 -11.38 -24.93 9.77
C PHE A 495 -11.74 -26.27 9.12
N GLU A 496 -11.64 -26.32 7.81
CA GLU A 496 -11.88 -27.52 7.02
C GLU A 496 -10.58 -28.34 6.88
N SER A 497 -10.71 -29.66 6.85
CA SER A 497 -9.59 -30.56 6.58
C SER A 497 -10.04 -31.68 5.66
N PRO A 498 -9.19 -32.13 4.71
CA PRO A 498 -9.55 -33.20 3.82
C PRO A 498 -9.74 -34.51 4.59
N LEU A 499 -10.70 -35.32 4.13
CA LEU A 499 -11.00 -36.63 4.74
C LEU A 499 -9.90 -37.68 4.52
N TYR A 500 -9.05 -37.50 3.51
CA TYR A 500 -8.07 -38.50 3.06
C TYR A 500 -6.63 -38.21 3.52
N PHE A 501 -6.27 -36.94 3.73
CA PHE A 501 -4.95 -36.51 4.23
C PHE A 501 -5.16 -35.41 5.28
N PRO A 502 -5.23 -35.73 6.58
CA PRO A 502 -5.50 -34.72 7.59
C PRO A 502 -4.41 -33.64 7.56
N SER A 503 -4.83 -32.38 7.59
CA SER A 503 -3.90 -31.25 7.68
C SER A 503 -3.06 -31.34 8.96
N GLU A 504 -1.76 -31.04 8.86
CA GLU A 504 -0.83 -30.96 10.01
C GLU A 504 -0.91 -29.61 10.74
N GLY A 505 -2.03 -28.89 10.62
CA GLY A 505 -2.21 -27.60 11.28
C GLY A 505 -2.05 -27.70 12.80
N ILE A 506 -1.63 -26.62 13.45
CA ILE A 506 -1.50 -26.56 14.92
C ILE A 506 -2.13 -25.28 15.42
N VAL A 507 -3.14 -25.42 16.27
CA VAL A 507 -3.69 -24.32 17.08
C VAL A 507 -3.24 -24.50 18.52
N GLU A 508 -2.45 -23.57 19.05
CA GLU A 508 -1.94 -23.65 20.42
C GLU A 508 -1.65 -22.30 21.08
N ASN A 509 -1.48 -22.29 22.41
CA ASN A 509 -1.18 -21.09 23.19
C ASN A 509 -2.13 -19.92 22.93
N SER A 510 -3.39 -20.23 22.64
CA SER A 510 -4.37 -19.24 22.21
C SER A 510 -5.60 -19.32 23.08
N TYR A 511 -6.32 -18.20 23.19
CA TYR A 511 -7.55 -18.17 23.96
C TYR A 511 -8.60 -17.26 23.34
N SER A 512 -9.86 -17.54 23.64
CA SER A 512 -10.98 -16.69 23.27
C SER A 512 -11.75 -16.30 24.53
N VAL A 513 -11.96 -15.01 24.70
CA VAL A 513 -12.91 -14.43 25.67
C VAL A 513 -14.04 -13.69 24.94
N SER A 514 -14.21 -13.96 23.65
CA SER A 514 -15.28 -13.38 22.85
C SER A 514 -16.65 -13.78 23.38
N LYS A 515 -17.56 -12.83 23.45
CA LYS A 515 -18.97 -13.06 23.78
C LYS A 515 -19.73 -13.47 22.52
N MET A 516 -20.37 -14.63 22.55
CA MET A 516 -21.19 -15.12 21.45
C MET A 516 -22.61 -14.55 21.57
N GLU A 517 -23.04 -13.76 20.60
CA GLU A 517 -24.38 -13.17 20.53
C GLU A 517 -25.08 -13.70 19.28
N LEU A 518 -25.70 -14.87 19.41
CA LEU A 518 -26.20 -15.63 18.27
C LEU A 518 -27.73 -15.61 18.31
N GLY A 519 -28.36 -15.31 17.17
CA GLY A 519 -29.81 -15.38 17.00
C GLY A 519 -30.35 -16.81 17.10
N GLU A 520 -31.56 -17.04 16.56
CA GLU A 520 -32.09 -18.41 16.46
C GLU A 520 -31.15 -19.28 15.61
N LEU A 521 -30.68 -20.40 16.17
CA LEU A 521 -29.74 -21.28 15.50
C LEU A 521 -30.46 -22.14 14.45
N PRO A 522 -30.05 -22.10 13.17
CA PRO A 522 -30.44 -23.12 12.21
C PRO A 522 -30.13 -24.54 12.68
N THR A 523 -30.89 -25.50 12.19
CA THR A 523 -30.78 -26.93 12.55
C THR A 523 -29.39 -27.55 12.29
N TYR A 524 -28.54 -26.89 11.49
CA TYR A 524 -27.22 -27.39 11.08
C TYR A 524 -26.06 -26.48 11.47
N SER A 525 -26.29 -25.45 12.28
CA SER A 525 -25.24 -24.53 12.70
C SER A 525 -24.28 -25.15 13.70
N THR A 526 -22.99 -24.90 13.51
CA THR A 526 -21.95 -25.31 14.46
C THR A 526 -21.47 -24.10 15.24
N VAL A 527 -21.50 -24.20 16.57
CA VAL A 527 -21.18 -23.07 17.45
C VAL A 527 -20.25 -23.50 18.57
N GLY A 528 -19.11 -22.83 18.72
CA GLY A 528 -18.26 -23.02 19.88
C GLY A 528 -17.64 -21.73 20.39
N SER A 529 -17.36 -21.67 21.70
CA SER A 529 -16.72 -20.48 22.29
C SER A 529 -15.26 -20.29 21.86
N PHE A 530 -14.63 -21.35 21.32
CA PHE A 530 -13.32 -21.28 20.66
C PHE A 530 -13.45 -21.42 19.14
N ALA A 531 -14.11 -22.48 18.68
CA ALA A 531 -14.24 -22.77 17.26
C ALA A 531 -15.63 -23.29 16.91
N GLY A 532 -16.19 -22.84 15.78
CA GLY A 532 -17.45 -23.37 15.27
C GLY A 532 -17.24 -24.81 14.79
N GLU A 533 -16.34 -24.99 13.83
CA GLU A 533 -15.90 -26.30 13.36
C GLU A 533 -14.38 -26.35 13.17
N ILE A 534 -13.76 -27.44 13.61
CA ILE A 534 -12.30 -27.61 13.53
C ILE A 534 -11.90 -29.09 13.63
N PRO A 535 -10.87 -29.57 12.91
CA PRO A 535 -10.41 -30.95 13.04
C PRO A 535 -9.82 -31.20 14.42
N ALA A 536 -10.13 -32.34 15.04
CA ALA A 536 -9.58 -32.64 16.35
C ALA A 536 -8.05 -32.81 16.34
N SER A 537 -7.46 -33.20 15.20
CA SER A 537 -6.02 -33.40 15.03
C SER A 537 -5.19 -32.12 15.11
N VAL A 538 -5.77 -30.97 14.76
CA VAL A 538 -5.03 -29.69 14.71
C VAL A 538 -5.03 -28.94 16.03
N ILE A 539 -5.84 -29.35 17.00
CA ILE A 539 -5.97 -28.64 18.28
C ILE A 539 -5.06 -29.24 19.32
N ASN A 540 -4.16 -28.42 19.87
CA ASN A 540 -3.45 -28.78 21.09
C ASN A 540 -4.32 -28.50 22.32
N ARG A 541 -5.11 -29.50 22.73
CA ARG A 541 -6.14 -29.37 23.78
C ARG A 541 -5.65 -28.67 25.06
N ASP A 542 -4.48 -29.06 25.56
CA ASP A 542 -4.00 -28.61 26.87
C ASP A 542 -3.31 -27.23 26.81
N ARG A 543 -3.26 -26.58 25.64
CA ARG A 543 -2.57 -25.29 25.44
C ARG A 543 -3.51 -24.18 24.99
N ASN A 544 -4.80 -24.47 24.81
CA ASN A 544 -5.82 -23.49 24.42
C ASN A 544 -6.88 -23.36 25.51
N TYR A 545 -7.45 -22.16 25.65
CA TYR A 545 -8.38 -21.85 26.73
C TYR A 545 -9.60 -21.06 26.25
N VAL A 546 -10.74 -21.30 26.90
CA VAL A 546 -11.95 -20.50 26.77
C VAL A 546 -12.54 -20.19 28.14
N ALA A 547 -13.15 -19.01 28.25
CA ALA A 547 -13.91 -18.64 29.43
C ALA A 547 -15.30 -19.32 29.42
N ALA A 548 -15.51 -20.27 30.32
CA ALA A 548 -16.70 -21.11 30.41
C ALA A 548 -17.96 -20.36 30.87
N ASP A 549 -17.77 -19.24 31.58
CA ASP A 549 -18.81 -18.38 32.13
C ASP A 549 -19.14 -17.18 31.24
N VAL A 550 -18.34 -16.92 30.20
CA VAL A 550 -18.66 -15.92 29.17
C VAL A 550 -19.75 -16.45 28.24
N ASN A 551 -19.70 -17.75 27.92
CA ASN A 551 -20.66 -18.37 27.01
C ASN A 551 -21.18 -19.70 27.56
N SER A 552 -22.50 -19.86 27.61
CA SER A 552 -23.16 -21.12 28.01
C SER A 552 -23.24 -22.14 26.86
N ILE A 553 -22.15 -22.31 26.10
CA ILE A 553 -22.06 -23.21 24.92
C ILE A 553 -20.81 -24.10 25.01
N SER A 554 -20.68 -25.07 24.10
CA SER A 554 -19.49 -25.91 24.02
C SER A 554 -18.26 -25.10 23.60
N SER A 555 -17.06 -25.58 23.96
CA SER A 555 -15.81 -24.95 23.52
C SER A 555 -15.60 -25.06 22.01
N VAL A 556 -16.01 -26.20 21.44
CA VAL A 556 -15.99 -26.49 20.01
C VAL A 556 -17.38 -26.94 19.60
N GLY A 557 -17.93 -26.37 18.53
CA GLY A 557 -19.27 -26.72 18.04
C GLY A 557 -19.29 -28.10 17.38
N SER A 558 -18.40 -28.30 16.42
CA SER A 558 -18.17 -29.58 15.75
C SER A 558 -16.67 -29.85 15.63
N ALA A 559 -16.30 -31.11 15.84
CA ALA A 559 -14.95 -31.56 15.55
C ALA A 559 -14.96 -32.87 14.80
N SER A 560 -14.42 -32.86 13.58
CA SER A 560 -14.22 -34.08 12.83
C SER A 560 -13.22 -34.98 13.57
N GLY A 561 -13.63 -36.22 13.83
CA GLY A 561 -12.76 -37.26 14.42
C GLY A 561 -12.68 -37.36 15.95
N ALA A 562 -13.44 -36.60 16.75
CA ALA A 562 -13.42 -36.74 18.22
C ALA A 562 -14.73 -36.37 18.96
N SER A 563 -14.83 -36.73 20.24
CA SER A 563 -15.95 -36.36 21.14
C SER A 563 -15.71 -35.05 21.89
N SER A 564 -16.56 -34.05 21.65
CA SER A 564 -16.99 -32.84 22.39
C SER A 564 -16.19 -32.14 23.53
N SER A 565 -15.03 -32.61 24.03
CA SER A 565 -14.21 -31.90 25.05
C SER A 565 -12.75 -31.73 24.62
N LEU A 566 -12.54 -30.90 23.60
CA LEU A 566 -11.24 -30.74 22.94
C LEU A 566 -10.41 -29.55 23.40
N ILE A 567 -10.93 -28.71 24.30
CA ILE A 567 -10.24 -27.49 24.78
C ILE A 567 -10.52 -27.32 26.27
N SER A 568 -9.49 -26.92 27.02
CA SER A 568 -9.64 -26.60 28.45
C SER A 568 -10.56 -25.39 28.63
N SER A 569 -11.64 -25.56 29.38
CA SER A 569 -12.53 -24.48 29.79
C SER A 569 -12.32 -24.17 31.27
N ALA A 570 -12.29 -22.89 31.61
CA ALA A 570 -12.16 -22.40 32.98
C ALA A 570 -13.01 -21.14 33.15
N LEU A 571 -13.35 -20.76 34.38
CA LEU A 571 -14.03 -19.48 34.62
C LEU A 571 -13.09 -18.33 34.26
N LEU A 572 -13.65 -17.19 33.86
CA LEU A 572 -12.87 -16.00 33.55
C LEU A 572 -11.99 -15.56 34.74
N SER A 573 -12.51 -15.68 35.96
CA SER A 573 -11.74 -15.44 37.20
C SER A 573 -10.65 -16.48 37.45
N GLU A 574 -10.84 -17.73 37.03
CA GLU A 574 -9.81 -18.77 37.14
C GLU A 574 -8.70 -18.54 36.11
N MET A 575 -9.04 -18.11 34.89
CA MET A 575 -8.07 -17.72 33.85
C MET A 575 -7.28 -16.47 34.22
N ALA A 576 -7.84 -15.57 35.03
CA ALA A 576 -7.18 -14.34 35.48
C ALA A 576 -6.27 -14.53 36.71
N CYS A 577 -6.41 -15.65 37.42
CA CYS A 577 -5.67 -15.93 38.65
C CYS A 577 -4.17 -16.27 38.46
N PRO A 578 -3.74 -16.97 37.38
CA PRO A 578 -2.34 -17.35 37.18
C PRO A 578 -1.40 -16.16 36.92
N GLU A 579 -0.46 -15.92 37.84
CA GLU A 579 0.65 -14.95 37.64
C GLU A 579 1.86 -15.56 36.89
N LEU A 580 1.83 -16.86 36.61
CA LEU A 580 2.87 -17.62 35.91
C LEU A 580 2.27 -18.77 35.09
N PRO A 581 2.95 -19.26 34.03
CA PRO A 581 2.49 -20.41 33.25
C PRO A 581 2.54 -21.71 34.05
N ASN A 582 1.81 -22.74 33.60
CA ASN A 582 1.67 -24.05 34.25
C ASN A 582 1.08 -23.96 35.67
N ASN A 583 0.09 -23.10 35.89
CA ASN A 583 -0.51 -22.91 37.19
C ASN A 583 -1.46 -24.07 37.56
N THR A 584 -1.32 -24.63 38.77
CA THR A 584 -2.15 -25.74 39.28
C THR A 584 -2.98 -25.36 40.51
N SER A 585 -2.99 -24.07 40.90
CA SER A 585 -3.66 -23.58 42.11
C SER A 585 -4.98 -22.87 41.85
N CYS A 586 -5.15 -22.32 40.65
CA CYS A 586 -6.28 -21.46 40.29
C CYS A 586 -7.51 -22.23 39.79
N SER A 587 -7.33 -23.47 39.31
CA SER A 587 -8.39 -24.35 38.82
C SER A 587 -8.02 -25.81 39.08
N SER A 588 -8.96 -26.73 38.85
CA SER A 588 -8.69 -28.17 38.90
C SER A 588 -7.78 -28.65 37.76
N GLU A 589 -7.76 -27.92 36.64
CA GLU A 589 -6.89 -28.18 35.50
C GLU A 589 -5.63 -27.30 35.56
N THR A 590 -4.55 -27.74 34.91
CA THR A 590 -3.34 -26.91 34.78
C THR A 590 -3.56 -25.79 33.76
N LEU A 591 -3.56 -24.54 34.22
CA LEU A 591 -3.77 -23.37 33.37
C LEU A 591 -2.46 -22.87 32.73
N PHE A 592 -2.58 -22.41 31.49
CA PHE A 592 -1.52 -21.90 30.62
C PHE A 592 -0.28 -22.82 30.55
N LYS A 593 -0.53 -24.12 30.34
CA LYS A 593 0.51 -25.14 30.26
C LYS A 593 1.44 -24.88 29.07
N GLY A 594 2.73 -24.78 29.35
CA GLY A 594 3.77 -24.55 28.33
C GLY A 594 3.75 -23.16 27.69
N TRP A 595 2.98 -22.19 28.21
CA TRP A 595 2.97 -20.84 27.68
C TRP A 595 4.27 -20.10 27.99
N ASN A 596 4.72 -19.28 27.05
CA ASN A 596 6.00 -18.59 27.13
C ASN A 596 5.85 -17.20 27.77
N ARG A 597 6.48 -16.97 28.92
CA ARG A 597 6.50 -15.68 29.64
C ARG A 597 7.21 -14.53 28.91
N PHE A 598 7.96 -14.82 27.85
CA PHE A 598 8.56 -13.79 26.98
C PHE A 598 7.54 -13.24 25.99
N ILE A 599 6.52 -14.01 25.64
CA ILE A 599 5.42 -13.63 24.74
C ILE A 599 4.24 -13.09 25.56
N TRP A 600 3.88 -13.78 26.63
CA TRP A 600 2.74 -13.45 27.48
C TRP A 600 3.17 -12.76 28.79
N ASN A 601 2.43 -11.73 29.18
CA ASN A 601 2.42 -11.13 30.51
C ASN A 601 1.24 -11.70 31.30
N PHE A 602 1.50 -12.40 32.40
CA PHE A 602 0.45 -13.04 33.20
C PHE A 602 -0.26 -12.10 34.19
N GLY A 603 0.21 -10.85 34.34
CA GLY A 603 -0.39 -9.85 35.24
C GLY A 603 -0.34 -10.24 36.71
N ASP A 604 -1.28 -9.69 37.48
CA ASP A 604 -1.62 -10.12 38.83
C ASP A 604 -2.79 -11.14 38.84
N SER A 605 -3.19 -11.59 40.03
CA SER A 605 -4.26 -12.59 40.21
C SER A 605 -5.68 -12.15 39.78
N THR A 606 -5.83 -10.98 39.17
CA THR A 606 -7.09 -10.43 38.67
C THR A 606 -7.03 -10.07 37.18
N GLN A 607 -5.92 -10.36 36.49
CA GLN A 607 -5.71 -9.99 35.11
C GLN A 607 -5.50 -11.21 34.21
N LEU A 608 -6.22 -11.29 33.08
CA LEU A 608 -5.98 -12.32 32.06
C LEU A 608 -4.60 -12.18 31.42
N PRO A 609 -3.94 -13.24 30.92
CA PRO A 609 -2.69 -13.08 30.21
C PRO A 609 -2.77 -12.07 29.05
N GLY A 610 -1.95 -11.02 29.13
CA GLY A 610 -1.81 -10.00 28.10
C GLY A 610 -0.66 -10.32 27.15
N LEU A 611 -0.82 -10.03 25.88
CA LEU A 611 0.17 -10.27 24.85
C LEU A 611 1.19 -9.12 24.78
N LYS A 612 2.48 -9.43 24.72
CA LYS A 612 3.55 -8.43 24.63
C LYS A 612 3.88 -8.12 23.17
N ILE A 613 3.58 -6.91 22.72
CA ILE A 613 3.93 -6.42 21.38
C ILE A 613 4.67 -5.10 21.53
N ARG A 614 5.92 -5.05 21.04
CA ARG A 614 6.79 -3.85 21.05
C ARG A 614 6.92 -3.14 22.40
N GLY A 615 7.03 -3.93 23.47
CA GLY A 615 7.18 -3.39 24.84
C GLY A 615 5.88 -2.91 25.47
N LYS A 616 4.75 -2.98 24.76
CA LYS A 616 3.42 -2.78 25.32
C LYS A 616 2.78 -4.13 25.64
N ILE A 617 1.83 -4.13 26.57
CA ILE A 617 1.02 -5.30 26.90
C ILE A 617 -0.42 -5.01 26.49
N PHE A 618 -0.97 -5.87 25.64
CA PHE A 618 -2.36 -5.81 25.18
C PHE A 618 -3.16 -6.88 25.90
N ARG A 619 -4.19 -6.49 26.64
CA ARG A 619 -4.91 -7.41 27.54
C ARG A 619 -6.41 -7.14 27.55
N PRO A 620 -7.27 -8.16 27.45
CA PRO A 620 -8.68 -8.02 27.76
C PRO A 620 -8.90 -7.59 29.22
N ASP A 621 -9.64 -6.50 29.43
CA ASP A 621 -10.01 -6.01 30.75
C ASP A 621 -11.31 -6.69 31.22
N LEU A 622 -11.26 -7.30 32.41
CA LEU A 622 -12.38 -8.07 32.96
C LEU A 622 -13.53 -7.20 33.48
N VAL A 623 -13.26 -5.93 33.79
CA VAL A 623 -14.21 -4.99 34.36
C VAL A 623 -14.94 -4.25 33.25
N THR A 624 -14.21 -3.77 32.25
CA THR A 624 -14.79 -3.00 31.14
C THR A 624 -15.25 -3.89 29.98
N GLY A 625 -14.63 -5.06 29.80
CA GLY A 625 -14.81 -5.89 28.60
C GLY A 625 -14.11 -5.32 27.36
N GLU A 626 -13.27 -4.29 27.53
CA GLU A 626 -12.52 -3.62 26.47
C GLU A 626 -11.04 -4.03 26.48
N LEU A 627 -10.31 -3.65 25.43
CA LEU A 627 -8.87 -3.88 25.35
C LEU A 627 -8.12 -2.83 26.19
N SER A 628 -7.34 -3.29 27.16
CA SER A 628 -6.39 -2.46 27.91
C SER A 628 -4.99 -2.51 27.28
N VAL A 629 -4.27 -1.38 27.35
CA VAL A 629 -2.89 -1.23 26.86
C VAL A 629 -2.01 -0.71 28.00
N GLU A 630 -1.04 -1.52 28.42
CA GLU A 630 -0.07 -1.20 29.48
C GLU A 630 1.32 -0.90 28.85
N TYR A 631 2.12 -0.04 29.49
CA TYR A 631 3.41 0.49 28.98
C TYR A 631 4.61 0.10 29.84
#